data_AF-A0AAD9IRZ2-F1
#
_entry.id   AF-A0AAD9IRZ2-F1
#
_cell.length_a   1.000
_cell.length_b   1.000
_cell.length_c   1.000
_cell.angle_alpha   90.00
_cell.angle_beta   90.00
_cell.angle_gamma   90.00
#
_symmetry.space_group_name_H-M   'P 1'
#
loop_
_entity.id
_entity.type
_entity.pdbx_description
1 polymer ?
#
loop_
_entity_poly.entity_id
_entity_poly.type
_entity_poly.pdbx_seq_one_letter_code
_entity_poly.pdbx_strand_id
1 'polypeptide(L)' 'MKEPSHFVFVVALVIIGCYKVDGVDSCSQITCYNNGDCEVLDGIAKCTCTHGFSGDYCCT' A
#
# COMPACT_ATOMS: atom_id res chain seq x y z
N MET A 1 -18.95 -2.22 8.23
CA MET A 1 -18.37 -2.89 9.41
C MET A 1 -16.89 -2.51 9.43
N LYS A 2 -16.58 -1.29 9.88
CA LYS A 2 -15.23 -0.73 9.90
C LYS A 2 -14.71 -0.98 11.31
N GLU A 3 -13.65 -1.76 11.43
CA GLU A 3 -13.02 -2.16 12.70
C GLU A 3 -12.99 -0.98 13.72
N PRO A 4 -13.46 -1.18 14.96
CA PRO A 4 -13.56 -0.13 15.98
C PRO A 4 -12.20 0.48 16.37
N SER A 5 -11.10 -0.21 16.03
CA SER A 5 -9.72 0.26 16.22
C SER A 5 -9.34 1.44 15.30
N HIS A 6 -9.98 1.62 14.14
CA HIS A 6 -9.61 2.75 13.25
C HIS A 6 -10.23 4.07 13.71
N PHE A 7 -11.45 4.03 14.27
CA PHE A 7 -12.17 5.24 14.68
C PHE A 7 -11.56 5.89 15.93
N VAL A 8 -11.08 5.09 16.88
CA VAL A 8 -10.47 5.57 18.14
C VAL A 8 -9.15 6.30 17.88
N PHE A 9 -8.32 5.84 16.93
CA PHE A 9 -7.07 6.49 16.56
C PHE A 9 -7.27 7.76 15.72
N VAL A 10 -8.27 7.78 14.84
CA VAL A 10 -8.59 8.97 14.02
C VAL A 10 -9.03 10.14 14.89
N VAL A 11 -9.84 9.92 15.92
CA VAL A 11 -10.27 10.99 16.85
C VAL A 11 -9.10 11.50 17.70
N ALA A 12 -8.15 10.63 18.08
CA ALA A 12 -6.96 11.03 18.84
C ALA A 12 -5.98 11.90 18.02
N LEU A 13 -5.89 11.68 16.70
CA LEU A 13 -4.95 12.37 15.82
C LEU A 13 -5.50 13.68 15.20
N VAL A 14 -6.80 13.92 15.30
CA VAL A 14 -7.37 15.25 14.98
C VAL A 14 -6.97 16.30 16.05
N ILE A 15 -6.51 15.85 17.23
CA ILE A 15 -6.05 16.72 18.33
C ILE A 15 -4.51 16.81 18.40
N ILE A 16 -3.79 15.84 17.83
CA ILE A 16 -2.31 15.78 17.81
C ILE A 16 -1.87 15.55 16.37
N GLY A 17 -1.37 16.62 15.73
CA GLY A 17 -0.78 16.71 14.38
C GLY A 17 -0.70 15.46 13.48
N CYS A 18 -1.29 15.58 12.29
CA CYS A 18 -1.15 14.75 11.08
C CYS A 18 -1.11 13.23 11.32
N TYR A 19 -2.27 12.58 11.27
CA TYR A 19 -2.32 11.12 11.19
C TYR A 19 -1.84 10.60 9.84
N LYS A 20 -1.05 9.54 9.91
CA LYS A 20 -0.82 8.63 8.79
C LYS A 20 -2.12 7.87 8.50
N VAL A 21 -2.52 7.87 7.24
CA VAL A 21 -3.46 6.93 6.66
C VAL A 21 -2.65 5.72 6.22
N ASP A 22 -2.69 4.64 6.99
CA ASP A 22 -2.14 3.38 6.54
C ASP A 22 -3.14 2.69 5.60
N GLY A 23 -2.74 2.63 4.33
CA GLY A 23 -3.15 1.58 3.40
C GLY A 23 -4.62 1.55 3.00
N VAL A 24 -5.09 2.57 2.28
CA VAL A 24 -6.16 2.32 1.31
C VAL A 24 -5.47 1.76 0.06
N ASP A 25 -5.42 0.43 -0.01
CA ASP A 25 -5.16 -0.32 -1.23
C ASP A 25 -3.86 0.11 -1.93
N SER A 26 -2.72 -0.19 -1.29
CA SER A 26 -1.39 0.21 -1.79
C SER A 26 -1.11 -0.34 -3.20
N CYS A 27 -1.74 -1.45 -3.58
CA CYS A 27 -1.74 -1.97 -4.95
C CYS A 27 -2.73 -1.29 -5.91
N SER A 28 -3.73 -0.56 -5.43
CA SER A 28 -4.59 0.26 -6.30
C SER A 28 -3.91 1.54 -6.81
N GLN A 29 -2.79 1.94 -6.21
CA GLN A 29 -2.00 3.11 -6.65
C GLN A 29 -0.74 2.70 -7.42
N ILE A 30 -0.41 1.40 -7.46
CA ILE A 30 0.77 0.85 -8.11
C ILE A 30 0.34 -0.01 -9.28
N THR A 31 0.88 0.27 -10.47
CA THR A 31 0.70 -0.58 -11.65
C THR A 31 1.99 -1.34 -11.90
N CYS A 32 1.95 -2.65 -11.77
CA CYS A 32 3.05 -3.54 -12.15
C CYS A 32 2.92 -3.89 -13.64
N TYR A 33 3.95 -3.60 -14.43
CA TYR A 33 3.98 -3.89 -15.87
C TYR A 33 4.46 -5.32 -16.12
N ASN A 34 4.39 -5.76 -17.39
CA ASN A 34 4.93 -7.04 -17.86
C ASN A 34 4.47 -8.27 -17.04
N ASN A 35 3.17 -8.31 -16.72
CA ASN A 35 2.57 -9.36 -15.90
C ASN A 35 3.22 -9.51 -14.50
N GLY A 36 3.77 -8.43 -13.95
CA GLY A 36 4.16 -8.40 -12.53
C GLY A 36 2.94 -8.39 -11.60
N ASP A 37 3.08 -9.05 -10.47
CA ASP A 37 2.04 -9.11 -9.43
C ASP A 37 2.31 -8.05 -8.36
N CYS A 38 1.26 -7.37 -7.89
CA CYS A 38 1.39 -6.43 -6.78
C CYS A 38 1.08 -7.12 -5.46
N GLU A 39 2.00 -7.01 -4.50
CA GLU A 39 1.88 -7.59 -3.17
C GLU A 39 2.14 -6.53 -2.10
N VAL A 40 1.42 -6.63 -0.98
CA VAL A 40 1.61 -5.72 0.16
C VAL A 40 2.41 -6.44 1.23
N LEU A 41 3.66 -6.01 1.44
CA LEU A 41 4.53 -6.48 2.52
C LEU A 41 4.71 -5.38 3.56
N ASP A 42 4.43 -5.68 4.83
CA ASP A 42 4.56 -4.73 5.95
C ASP A 42 3.82 -3.39 5.74
N GLY A 43 2.68 -3.43 5.02
CA GLY A 43 1.89 -2.25 4.68
C GLY A 43 2.40 -1.45 3.46
N ILE A 44 3.48 -1.90 2.83
CA ILE A 44 4.08 -1.29 1.63
C ILE A 44 3.73 -2.15 0.42
N ALA A 45 3.17 -1.56 -0.65
CA ALA A 45 2.98 -2.28 -1.90
C ALA A 45 4.29 -2.37 -2.68
N LYS A 46 4.54 -3.55 -3.24
CA LYS A 46 5.72 -3.88 -4.02
C LYS A 46 5.32 -4.77 -5.20
N CYS A 47 5.96 -4.56 -6.34
CA CYS A 47 5.78 -5.43 -7.50
C CYS A 47 6.75 -6.63 -7.42
N THR A 48 6.20 -7.82 -7.65
CA THR A 48 6.93 -9.06 -7.87
C THR A 48 6.99 -9.30 -9.38
N CYS A 49 8.19 -9.19 -9.94
CA CYS A 49 8.39 -9.27 -11.38
C CYS A 49 8.56 -10.71 -11.87
N THR A 50 8.05 -10.96 -13.06
CA THR A 50 8.24 -12.22 -13.79
C THR A 50 9.69 -12.34 -14.28
N HIS A 51 10.15 -13.58 -14.53
CA HIS A 51 11.54 -13.85 -14.86
C HIS A 51 11.96 -13.15 -16.16
N GLY A 52 13.04 -12.36 -16.08
CA GLY A 52 13.53 -11.53 -17.18
C GLY A 52 13.13 -10.06 -17.09
N PHE A 53 12.19 -9.71 -16.20
CA PHE A 53 11.79 -8.33 -15.91
C PHE A 53 12.27 -7.85 -14.54
N SER A 54 12.48 -6.55 -14.39
CA SER A 54 13.06 -5.93 -13.19
C SER A 54 12.65 -4.47 -13.01
N GLY A 55 13.04 -3.89 -11.86
CA GLY A 55 12.69 -2.53 -11.44
C GLY A 55 11.43 -2.48 -10.57
N ASP A 56 11.17 -1.31 -9.97
CA ASP A 56 10.12 -1.14 -8.95
C ASP A 56 8.70 -1.42 -9.46
N TYR A 57 8.50 -1.28 -10.77
CA TYR A 57 7.23 -1.53 -11.47
C TYR A 57 7.35 -2.57 -12.57
N CYS A 58 8.44 -3.36 -12.60
CA CYS A 58 8.69 -4.38 -13.62
C CYS A 58 8.69 -3.81 -15.05
N CYS A 59 9.24 -2.61 -15.26
CA CYS A 59 9.19 -1.89 -16.53
C CYS A 59 10.36 -2.22 -17.48
N THR A 60 11.40 -2.90 -16.99
CA THR A 60 12.56 -3.38 -17.75
C THR A 60 12.46 -4.87 -17.90
#